data_AF-A0A137QXN7-F1
#
_entry.id   AF-A0A137QXN7-F1
#
_cell.length_a   1.000
_cell.length_b   1.000
_cell.length_c   1.000
_cell.angle_alpha   90.00
_cell.angle_beta   90.00
_cell.angle_gamma   90.00
#
_symmetry.space_group_name_H-M   'P 1'
#
loop_
_entity.id
_entity.type
_entity.pdbx_description
1 polymer ?
#
loop_
_entity_poly.entity_id
_entity_poly.type
_entity_poly.pdbx_seq_one_letter_code
_entity_poly.pdbx_strand_id
1 'polypeptide(L)'
;IYFHQNNTEEHQAALKLRDAVLRLRRDGAFVAVPLFRVNTGPIGPHPVGSYEIWCPSETFSAVFSYMCLNRGNLSVLIHPLTREQRTDHEHRVAWLGQSYALDLSTLPVYSEDLPSQYHLLRLGYSAPPSLSIEDRLKIGNNIETILSADKDAAKAPPRESTS
;
A
#
# COMPACT_ATOMS: atom_id res chain seq x y z
N ILE A 1 9.96 2.97 -2.57
CA ILE A 1 11.17 2.11 -2.65
C ILE A 1 12.38 2.98 -2.35
N TYR A 2 13.30 2.54 -1.50
CA TYR A 2 14.46 3.33 -1.06
C TYR A 2 15.78 2.65 -1.43
N PHE A 3 16.77 3.47 -1.75
CA PHE A 3 18.15 3.08 -2.01
C PHE A 3 19.10 4.19 -1.55
N HIS A 4 20.29 3.83 -1.10
CA HIS A 4 21.33 4.80 -0.74
C HIS A 4 21.87 5.49 -2.00
N GLN A 5 22.01 6.81 -1.94
CA GLN A 5 22.29 7.68 -3.10
C GLN A 5 23.60 7.34 -3.82
N ASN A 6 24.59 6.89 -3.05
CA ASN A 6 25.93 6.56 -3.54
C ASN A 6 26.18 5.05 -3.65
N ASN A 7 25.13 4.23 -3.51
CA ASN A 7 25.20 2.78 -3.67
C ASN A 7 24.67 2.39 -5.06
N THR A 8 25.60 2.11 -5.97
CA THR A 8 25.26 1.80 -7.37
C THR A 8 24.46 0.50 -7.45
N GLU A 9 24.81 -0.50 -6.66
CA GLU A 9 24.16 -1.81 -6.64
C GLU A 9 22.68 -1.70 -6.21
N GLU A 10 22.40 -0.96 -5.14
CA GLU A 10 21.03 -0.71 -4.69
C GLU A 10 20.24 0.11 -5.70
N HIS A 11 20.84 1.15 -6.29
CA HIS A 11 20.17 1.94 -7.32
C HIS A 11 19.79 1.07 -8.53
N GLN A 12 20.70 0.21 -9.00
CA GLN A 12 20.41 -0.72 -10.10
C GLN A 12 19.36 -1.77 -9.70
N ALA A 13 19.40 -2.29 -8.48
CA ALA A 13 18.37 -3.20 -7.97
C ALA A 13 16.99 -2.53 -7.92
N ALA A 14 16.93 -1.26 -7.51
CA ALA A 14 15.70 -0.48 -7.43
C ALA A 14 15.09 -0.27 -8.83
N LEU A 15 15.91 0.08 -9.83
CA LEU A 15 15.45 0.20 -11.22
C LEU A 15 15.00 -1.13 -11.81
N LYS A 16 15.73 -2.23 -11.56
CA LYS A 16 15.31 -3.57 -11.99
C LYS A 16 13.98 -4.00 -11.39
N LEU A 17 13.76 -3.71 -10.10
CA LEU A 17 12.48 -3.98 -9.42
C LEU A 17 11.35 -3.15 -10.03
N ARG A 18 11.59 -1.87 -10.31
CA ARG A 18 10.64 -0.99 -11.02
C ARG A 18 10.24 -1.55 -12.38
N ASP A 19 11.21 -1.99 -13.17
CA ASP A 19 10.95 -2.58 -14.48
C ASP A 19 10.17 -3.89 -14.38
N ALA A 20 10.42 -4.70 -13.34
CA ALA A 20 9.65 -5.91 -13.09
C ALA A 20 8.18 -5.60 -12.76
N VAL A 21 7.92 -4.60 -11.91
CA VAL A 21 6.56 -4.11 -11.63
C VAL A 21 5.86 -3.63 -12.90
N LEU A 22 6.57 -2.89 -13.76
CA LEU A 22 6.01 -2.41 -15.05
C LEU A 22 5.65 -3.56 -15.99
N ARG A 23 6.49 -4.60 -16.09
CA ARG A 23 6.20 -5.81 -16.86
C ARG A 23 4.99 -6.56 -16.29
N LEU A 24 4.95 -6.77 -14.98
CA LEU A 24 3.84 -7.46 -14.32
C LEU A 24 2.51 -6.70 -14.44
N ARG A 25 2.54 -5.37 -14.37
CA ARG A 25 1.37 -4.53 -14.66
C ARG A 25 0.90 -4.73 -16.10
N ARG A 26 1.83 -4.63 -17.06
CA ARG A 26 1.53 -4.81 -18.50
C ARG A 26 0.91 -6.18 -18.77
N ASP A 27 1.42 -7.21 -18.10
CA ASP A 27 1.02 -8.60 -18.30
C ASP A 27 -0.21 -8.99 -17.44
N GLY A 28 -0.80 -8.03 -16.71
CA GLY A 28 -2.09 -8.21 -16.01
C GLY A 28 -2.00 -8.89 -14.64
N ALA A 29 -0.81 -9.04 -14.05
CA ALA A 29 -0.66 -9.68 -12.74
C ALA A 29 -1.28 -8.87 -11.58
N PHE A 30 -1.22 -7.54 -11.68
CA PHE A 30 -1.83 -6.59 -10.73
C PHE A 30 -1.83 -5.18 -11.31
N VAL A 31 -2.54 -4.24 -10.66
CA VAL A 31 -2.42 -2.82 -10.94
C VAL A 31 -1.44 -2.20 -9.96
N ALA A 32 -0.35 -1.65 -10.48
CA ALA A 32 0.63 -0.87 -9.73
C ALA A 32 1.26 0.15 -10.67
N VAL A 33 1.31 1.42 -10.29
CA VAL A 33 1.79 2.49 -11.17
C VAL A 33 3.02 3.14 -10.56
N PRO A 34 4.23 2.70 -10.93
CA PRO A 34 5.44 3.43 -10.62
C PRO A 34 5.39 4.84 -11.22
N LEU A 35 5.63 5.86 -10.41
CA LEU A 35 5.73 7.24 -10.89
C LEU A 35 6.94 7.36 -11.83
N PHE A 36 6.89 8.31 -12.77
CA PHE A 36 7.97 8.50 -13.75
C PHE A 36 9.28 8.91 -13.06
N ARG A 37 9.20 9.79 -12.06
CA ARG A 37 10.35 10.35 -11.35
C ARG A 37 11.03 9.29 -10.48
N VAL A 38 12.36 9.29 -10.52
CA VAL A 38 13.23 8.62 -9.55
C VAL A 38 14.05 9.72 -8.89
N ASN A 39 13.94 9.84 -7.57
CA ASN A 39 14.72 10.78 -6.78
C ASN A 39 16.08 10.14 -6.48
N THR A 40 17.17 10.69 -7.00
CA THR A 40 18.53 10.20 -6.75
C THR A 40 19.13 10.73 -5.43
N GLY A 41 18.35 11.52 -4.70
CA GLY A 41 18.70 12.08 -3.39
C GLY A 41 17.45 12.33 -2.54
N PRO A 42 17.63 12.88 -1.33
CA PRO A 42 16.52 13.17 -0.41
C PRO A 42 15.56 14.20 -1.03
N ILE A 43 14.25 13.91 -0.99
CA ILE A 43 13.19 14.82 -1.43
C ILE A 43 11.98 14.67 -0.51
N GLY A 44 11.43 15.79 -0.02
CA GLY A 44 10.30 15.79 0.90
C GLY A 44 10.63 15.00 2.18
N PRO A 45 9.76 14.08 2.63
CA PRO A 45 10.01 13.32 3.85
C PRO A 45 11.02 12.18 3.68
N HIS A 46 11.50 11.92 2.46
CA HIS A 46 12.31 10.77 2.13
C HIS A 46 13.81 11.09 2.31
N PRO A 47 14.51 10.45 3.26
CA PRO A 47 15.89 10.82 3.60
C PRO A 47 16.96 10.27 2.66
N VAL A 48 16.60 9.36 1.74
CA VAL A 48 17.52 8.81 0.73
C VAL A 48 16.90 8.77 -0.65
N GLY A 49 17.63 8.25 -1.64
CA GLY A 49 17.10 8.07 -2.99
C GLY A 49 15.86 7.18 -2.98
N SER A 50 14.86 7.54 -3.78
CA SER A 50 13.57 6.87 -3.74
C SER A 50 12.77 6.96 -5.04
N TYR A 51 11.80 6.08 -5.19
CA TYR A 51 10.69 6.27 -6.13
C TYR A 51 9.40 5.67 -5.56
N GLU A 52 8.28 6.19 -6.04
CA GLU A 52 6.94 5.84 -5.60
C GLU A 52 6.25 4.87 -6.56
N ILE A 53 5.37 4.05 -6.00
CA ILE A 53 4.44 3.19 -6.74
C ILE A 53 3.07 3.40 -6.14
N TRP A 54 2.14 3.94 -6.92
CA TRP A 54 0.74 3.95 -6.54
C TRP A 54 0.13 2.57 -6.72
N CYS A 55 -0.64 2.10 -5.75
CA CYS A 55 -1.35 0.83 -5.82
C CYS A 55 -2.78 1.00 -5.30
N PRO A 56 -3.80 0.55 -6.04
CA PRO A 56 -5.18 0.56 -5.55
C PRO A 56 -5.40 -0.60 -4.55
N SER A 57 -6.44 -0.49 -3.73
CA SER A 57 -6.73 -1.48 -2.67
C SER A 57 -7.05 -2.86 -3.24
N GLU A 58 -7.66 -2.91 -4.43
CA GLU A 58 -8.07 -4.11 -5.14
C GLU A 58 -6.91 -5.06 -5.45
N THR A 59 -5.71 -4.52 -5.69
CA THR A 59 -4.51 -5.32 -6.02
C THR A 59 -3.36 -5.12 -5.02
N PHE A 60 -3.62 -4.43 -3.91
CA PHE A 60 -2.60 -4.16 -2.89
C PHE A 60 -1.99 -5.43 -2.32
N SER A 61 -2.79 -6.45 -2.00
CA SER A 61 -2.30 -7.72 -1.44
C SER A 61 -1.32 -8.42 -2.38
N ALA A 62 -1.58 -8.41 -3.69
CA ALA A 62 -0.71 -9.00 -4.71
C ALA A 62 0.61 -8.22 -4.83
N VAL A 63 0.55 -6.89 -4.88
CA VAL A 63 1.74 -6.03 -4.94
C VAL A 63 2.58 -6.18 -3.66
N PHE A 64 1.94 -6.15 -2.50
CA PHE A 64 2.60 -6.34 -1.20
C PHE A 64 3.33 -7.68 -1.15
N SER A 65 2.65 -8.77 -1.51
CA SER A 65 3.22 -10.12 -1.54
C SER A 65 4.42 -10.21 -2.49
N TYR A 66 4.31 -9.61 -3.68
CA TYR A 66 5.41 -9.55 -4.63
C TYR A 66 6.62 -8.80 -4.05
N MET A 67 6.41 -7.66 -3.40
CA MET A 67 7.47 -6.88 -2.77
C MET A 67 8.14 -7.65 -1.62
N CYS A 68 7.38 -8.35 -0.79
CA CYS A 68 7.92 -9.20 0.27
C CYS A 68 8.92 -10.23 -0.26
N LEU A 69 8.63 -10.83 -1.42
CA LEU A 69 9.44 -11.89 -2.01
C LEU A 69 10.60 -11.38 -2.89
N ASN A 70 10.45 -10.20 -3.52
CA ASN A 70 11.33 -9.80 -4.63
C ASN A 70 12.11 -8.50 -4.40
N ARG A 71 11.90 -7.77 -3.29
CA ARG A 71 12.59 -6.49 -3.04
C ARG A 71 14.11 -6.62 -2.80
N GLY A 72 14.61 -7.83 -2.56
CA GLY A 72 15.99 -8.05 -2.13
C GLY A 72 16.30 -7.28 -0.85
N ASN A 73 17.37 -6.48 -0.88
CA ASN A 73 17.82 -5.69 0.27
C ASN A 73 17.21 -4.28 0.34
N LEU A 74 16.36 -3.90 -0.62
CA LEU A 74 15.77 -2.56 -0.66
C LEU A 74 14.69 -2.38 0.40
N SER A 75 14.62 -1.20 1.02
CA SER A 75 13.54 -0.87 1.94
C SER A 75 12.32 -0.29 1.21
N VAL A 76 11.13 -0.61 1.71
CA VAL A 76 9.86 -0.15 1.14
C VAL A 76 9.00 0.47 2.23
N LEU A 77 8.79 1.78 2.14
CA LEU A 77 7.73 2.48 2.87
C LEU A 77 6.38 2.19 2.21
N ILE A 78 5.38 1.88 3.01
CA ILE A 78 3.99 1.68 2.59
C ILE A 78 3.12 2.53 3.50
N HIS A 79 2.23 3.35 2.94
CA HIS A 79 1.27 4.13 3.70
C HIS A 79 0.01 4.36 2.86
N PRO A 80 -1.16 4.63 3.47
CA PRO A 80 -2.35 5.03 2.74
C PRO A 80 -2.22 6.47 2.21
N LEU A 81 -3.12 6.83 1.29
CA LEU A 81 -3.25 8.19 0.78
C LEU A 81 -4.55 8.79 1.30
N THR A 82 -4.50 9.50 2.43
CA THR A 82 -5.64 10.22 3.00
C THR A 82 -5.38 11.74 2.98
N ARG A 83 -6.31 12.52 3.54
CA ARG A 83 -6.09 13.96 3.75
C ARG A 83 -5.10 14.26 4.87
N GLU A 84 -4.76 13.29 5.70
CA GLU A 84 -3.86 13.44 6.84
C GLU A 84 -2.46 12.93 6.50
N GLN A 85 -1.82 13.54 5.50
CA GLN A 85 -0.56 13.02 4.93
C GLN A 85 0.53 12.80 5.98
N ARG A 86 0.68 13.73 6.95
CA ARG A 86 1.64 13.54 8.04
C ARG A 86 1.34 12.29 8.87
N THR A 87 0.09 12.13 9.33
CA THR A 87 -0.36 10.95 10.07
C THR A 87 -0.17 9.65 9.27
N ASP A 88 -0.39 9.70 7.95
CA ASP A 88 -0.19 8.55 7.08
C ASP A 88 1.28 8.09 7.06
N HIS A 89 2.22 9.04 7.01
CA HIS A 89 3.66 8.76 7.02
C HIS A 89 4.21 8.42 8.43
N GLU A 90 3.58 8.95 9.47
CA GLU A 90 4.06 8.83 10.86
C GLU A 90 3.50 7.60 11.58
N HIS A 91 2.20 7.34 11.44
CA HIS A 91 1.48 6.36 12.26
C HIS A 91 0.79 5.27 11.46
N ARG A 92 0.35 5.52 10.22
CA ARG A 92 -0.36 4.53 9.39
C ARG A 92 0.57 3.87 8.39
N VAL A 93 1.82 3.67 8.80
CA VAL A 93 2.91 3.23 7.95
C VAL A 93 3.27 1.77 8.21
N ALA A 94 3.67 1.07 7.16
CA ALA A 94 4.36 -0.22 7.24
C ALA A 94 5.71 -0.14 6.50
N TRP A 95 6.66 -0.96 6.95
CA TRP A 95 7.97 -1.10 6.31
C TRP A 95 8.24 -2.54 5.91
N LEU A 96 8.74 -2.74 4.69
CA LEU A 96 9.42 -3.97 4.30
C LEU A 96 10.92 -3.70 4.29
N GLY A 97 11.67 -4.47 5.09
CA GLY A 97 13.10 -4.24 5.31
C GLY A 97 13.37 -3.25 6.44
N GLN A 98 14.55 -2.64 6.42
CA GLN A 98 14.96 -1.68 7.44
C GLN A 98 14.19 -0.36 7.27
N SER A 99 13.57 0.15 8.33
CA SER A 99 12.91 1.46 8.29
C SER A 99 13.92 2.61 8.25
N TYR A 100 13.49 3.73 7.69
CA TYR A 100 14.21 5.00 7.74
C TYR A 100 13.47 5.99 8.63
N ALA A 101 14.23 6.83 9.34
CA ALA A 101 13.68 8.01 10.00
C ALA A 101 13.31 9.06 8.94
N LEU A 102 12.02 9.34 8.81
CA LEU A 102 11.51 10.31 7.84
C LEU A 102 11.58 11.74 8.40
N ASP A 103 11.82 12.73 7.52
CA ASP A 103 11.69 14.14 7.88
C ASP A 103 10.24 14.61 7.65
N LEU A 104 9.44 14.61 8.71
CA LEU A 104 8.02 14.95 8.62
C LEU A 104 7.76 16.46 8.57
N SER A 105 8.79 17.30 8.67
CA SER A 105 8.65 18.75 8.82
C SER A 105 7.96 19.42 7.62
N THR A 106 8.09 18.82 6.42
CA THR A 106 7.52 19.35 5.18
C THR A 106 6.13 18.82 4.86
N LEU A 107 5.59 17.87 5.64
CA LEU A 107 4.29 17.26 5.36
C LEU A 107 3.14 18.07 5.99
N PRO A 108 2.07 18.38 5.23
CA PRO A 108 0.90 19.02 5.78
C PRO A 108 0.19 18.07 6.76
N VAL A 109 -0.32 18.64 7.85
CA VAL A 109 -1.15 17.88 8.83
C VAL A 109 -2.48 17.47 8.18
N TYR A 110 -3.05 18.36 7.37
CA TYR A 110 -4.29 18.13 6.64
C TYR A 110 -4.22 18.76 5.24
N SER A 111 -4.83 18.12 4.26
CA SER A 111 -5.01 18.62 2.90
C SER A 111 -6.51 18.75 2.59
N GLU A 112 -6.93 19.87 2.00
CA GLU A 112 -8.33 20.07 1.60
C GLU A 112 -8.75 19.05 0.54
N ASP A 113 -7.87 18.84 -0.44
CA ASP A 113 -8.06 17.84 -1.49
C ASP A 113 -7.52 16.47 -1.06
N LEU A 114 -8.26 15.44 -1.44
CA LEU A 114 -7.75 14.08 -1.35
C LEU A 114 -6.66 13.93 -2.43
N PRO A 115 -5.47 13.40 -2.12
CA PRO A 115 -4.43 13.16 -3.11
C PRO A 115 -4.80 11.96 -4.02
N SER A 116 -5.88 12.10 -4.77
CA SER A 116 -6.38 11.11 -5.72
C SER A 116 -5.47 11.07 -6.93
N GLN A 117 -4.86 9.92 -7.16
CA GLN A 117 -4.02 9.66 -8.32
C GLN A 117 -4.73 8.68 -9.25
N TYR A 118 -4.51 8.85 -10.56
CA TYR A 118 -4.96 7.91 -11.60
C TYR A 118 -6.48 7.68 -11.66
N HIS A 119 -7.30 8.74 -11.52
CA HIS A 119 -8.78 8.66 -11.53
C HIS A 119 -9.39 7.90 -12.72
N LEU A 120 -8.74 7.92 -13.89
CA LEU A 120 -9.23 7.26 -15.11
C LEU A 120 -9.27 5.74 -14.96
N LEU A 121 -8.50 5.17 -14.04
CA LEU A 121 -8.50 3.74 -13.77
C LEU A 121 -9.76 3.28 -13.01
N ARG A 122 -10.49 4.18 -12.34
CA ARG A 122 -11.68 3.87 -11.53
C ARG A 122 -11.43 2.75 -10.49
N LEU A 123 -10.28 2.82 -9.83
CA LEU A 123 -9.84 1.90 -8.78
C LEU A 123 -9.54 2.66 -7.49
N GLY A 124 -9.42 1.94 -6.37
CA GLY A 124 -9.17 2.54 -5.06
C GLY A 124 -10.28 3.52 -4.69
N TYR A 125 -9.92 4.76 -4.33
CA TYR A 125 -10.90 5.80 -3.98
C TYR A 125 -11.81 6.22 -5.14
N SER A 126 -11.46 5.89 -6.39
CA SER A 126 -12.29 6.17 -7.56
C SER A 126 -13.15 4.97 -7.98
N ALA A 127 -13.12 3.87 -7.23
CA ALA A 127 -13.92 2.69 -7.51
C ALA A 127 -15.41 2.93 -7.21
N PRO A 128 -16.33 2.29 -7.95
CA PRO A 128 -17.74 2.33 -7.61
C PRO A 128 -17.99 1.70 -6.22
N PRO A 129 -19.12 2.02 -5.56
CA PRO A 129 -19.49 1.43 -4.28
C PRO A 129 -19.42 -0.09 -4.33
N SER A 130 -18.84 -0.67 -3.28
CA SER A 130 -18.72 -2.11 -3.10
C SER A 130 -19.98 -2.70 -2.43
N LEU A 131 -19.91 -3.99 -2.05
CA LEU A 131 -20.96 -4.73 -1.33
C LEU A 131 -21.62 -3.90 -0.22
N SER A 132 -22.96 -3.97 -0.18
CA SER A 132 -23.76 -3.30 0.85
C SER A 132 -23.44 -3.86 2.24
N ILE A 133 -23.85 -3.14 3.29
CA ILE A 133 -23.74 -3.64 4.66
C ILE A 133 -24.49 -4.98 4.79
N GLU A 134 -25.68 -5.09 4.20
CA GLU A 134 -26.48 -6.32 4.23
C GLU A 134 -25.74 -7.50 3.58
N ASP A 135 -25.11 -7.28 2.42
CA ASP A 135 -24.33 -8.31 1.73
C ASP A 135 -23.13 -8.76 2.57
N ARG A 136 -22.44 -7.81 3.20
CA ARG A 136 -21.31 -8.09 4.10
C ARG A 136 -21.75 -8.89 5.31
N LEU A 137 -22.90 -8.57 5.90
CA LEU A 137 -23.46 -9.31 7.04
C LEU A 137 -23.86 -10.73 6.64
N LYS A 138 -24.43 -10.93 5.46
CA LYS A 138 -24.76 -12.26 4.91
C LYS A 138 -23.50 -13.12 4.73
N ILE A 139 -22.45 -12.54 4.14
CA ILE A 139 -21.16 -13.23 3.97
C ILE A 139 -20.59 -13.63 5.35
N GLY A 140 -20.58 -12.70 6.31
CA GLY A 140 -20.10 -12.99 7.67
C GLY A 140 -20.88 -14.12 8.34
N ASN A 141 -22.22 -14.08 8.29
CA ASN A 141 -23.06 -15.15 8.85
C ASN A 141 -22.78 -16.52 8.21
N ASN A 142 -22.52 -16.55 6.90
CA ASN A 142 -22.19 -17.79 6.20
C ASN A 142 -20.82 -18.33 6.64
N ILE A 143 -19.81 -17.47 6.83
CA ILE A 143 -18.50 -17.85 7.35
C ILE A 143 -18.65 -18.47 8.76
N GLU A 144 -19.37 -17.81 9.66
CA GLU A 144 -19.59 -18.33 11.02
C GLU A 144 -20.35 -19.67 11.03
N THR A 145 -21.28 -19.85 10.08
CA THR A 145 -21.97 -21.14 9.91
C THR A 145 -20.99 -22.24 9.53
N ILE A 146 -20.07 -21.99 8.59
CA ILE A 146 -19.04 -22.94 8.18
C ILE A 146 -18.08 -23.23 9.34
N LEU A 147 -17.61 -22.20 10.03
CA LEU A 147 -16.63 -22.31 11.12
C LEU A 147 -17.22 -22.89 12.41
N SER A 148 -18.55 -22.96 12.54
CA SER A 148 -19.21 -23.46 13.76
C SER A 148 -18.82 -24.90 14.15
N ALA A 149 -18.41 -25.71 13.16
CA ALA A 149 -17.96 -27.09 13.36
C ALA A 149 -16.43 -27.24 13.43
N ASP A 150 -15.68 -26.18 13.14
CA ASP A 150 -14.22 -26.18 13.18
C ASP A 150 -13.75 -25.93 14.63
N LYS A 151 -12.99 -26.88 15.18
CA LYS A 151 -12.51 -26.82 16.57
C LYS A 151 -11.30 -25.90 16.75
N ASP A 152 -10.59 -25.61 15.67
CA ASP A 152 -9.40 -24.75 15.67
C ASP A 152 -9.78 -23.28 15.41
N ALA A 153 -10.98 -23.03 14.87
CA ALA A 153 -11.52 -21.69 14.68
C ALA A 153 -12.08 -21.12 16.01
N ALA A 154 -11.61 -19.94 16.40
CA ALA A 154 -12.20 -19.20 17.51
C ALA A 154 -13.63 -18.75 17.15
N LYS A 155 -14.56 -18.87 18.10
CA LYS A 155 -15.95 -18.41 17.92
C LYS A 155 -16.01 -16.89 17.91
N ALA A 156 -16.72 -16.31 16.93
CA ALA A 156 -16.95 -14.88 16.93
C ALA A 156 -17.81 -14.45 18.15
N PRO A 157 -17.51 -13.30 18.77
CA PRO A 157 -18.39 -12.71 19.77
C PRO A 157 -19.74 -12.30 19.14
N PRO A 158 -20.82 -12.20 19.93
CA PRO A 158 -22.09 -11.69 19.44
C PRO A 158 -21.94 -10.25 18.93
N ARG A 159 -22.75 -9.87 17.94
CA ARG A 159 -22.81 -8.48 17.47
C ARG A 159 -23.35 -7.59 18.60
N GLU A 160 -22.72 -6.45 18.81
CA GLU A 160 -23.25 -5.43 19.70
C GLU A 160 -24.63 -4.99 19.18
N SER A 161 -25.64 -4.99 20.05
CA SER A 161 -26.94 -4.41 19.74
C SER A 161 -26.73 -2.91 19.55
N THR A 162 -27.04 -2.40 18.36
CA THR A 162 -27.05 -0.94 18.12
C THR A 162 -28.07 -0.30 19.07
N SER A 163 -27.58 0.41 20.08
CA SER A 163 -28.35 1.35 20.91
C SER A 163 -28.72 2.59 20.13
#